data_AF-A0A941E118-F1
#
_entry.id   AF-A0A941E118-F1
#
_cell.length_a   1.000
_cell.length_b   1.000
_cell.length_c   1.000
_cell.angle_alpha   90.00
_cell.angle_beta   90.00
_cell.angle_gamma   90.00
#
_symmetry.space_group_name_H-M   'P 1'
#
loop_
_entity.id
_entity.type
_entity.pdbx_description
1 polymer ?
#
loop_
_entity_poly.entity_id
_entity_poly.type
_entity_poly.pdbx_seq_one_letter_code
_entity_poly.pdbx_strand_id
1 'polypeptide(L)'
;MTKLLATLVSIAIAIPAFAQTTATPNVRQRQINQQKRIAEGVQSGELTSRETANLEMREAKIQADKRAAKSDGVVTAAERAKLHAEENRASRKIYQKKHNERTSQ
;
A
#
# COMPACT_ATOMS: atom_id res chain seq x y z
N MET A 1 -65.48 0.92 -28.27
CA MET A 1 -64.74 -0.33 -28.52
C MET A 1 -63.26 -0.05 -28.41
N THR A 2 -62.68 -0.49 -27.29
CA THR A 2 -61.27 -0.42 -26.92
C THR A 2 -60.38 -1.22 -27.88
N LYS A 3 -59.28 -0.63 -28.35
CA LYS A 3 -58.12 -1.36 -28.84
C LYS A 3 -56.83 -0.72 -28.31
N LEU A 4 -56.29 -1.37 -27.28
CA LEU A 4 -54.90 -1.27 -26.82
C LEU A 4 -53.95 -1.70 -27.96
N LEU A 5 -52.78 -1.06 -28.05
CA LEU A 5 -51.52 -1.70 -28.45
C LEU A 5 -50.39 -0.82 -27.92
N ALA A 6 -49.82 -1.27 -26.80
CA ALA A 6 -48.75 -0.61 -26.08
C ALA A 6 -47.43 -0.74 -26.84
N THR A 7 -46.80 0.40 -27.12
CA THR A 7 -45.49 0.48 -27.75
C THR A 7 -44.41 0.12 -26.73
N LEU A 8 -43.61 -0.90 -27.05
CA LEU A 8 -42.47 -1.41 -26.30
C LEU A 8 -41.46 -0.30 -25.97
N VAL A 9 -41.40 0.10 -24.69
CA VAL A 9 -40.30 0.90 -24.15
C VAL A 9 -39.10 -0.02 -23.92
N SER A 10 -38.06 0.13 -24.74
CA SER A 10 -36.77 -0.54 -24.53
C SER A 10 -36.09 0.04 -23.30
N ILE A 11 -36.19 -0.66 -22.16
CA ILE A 11 -35.43 -0.31 -20.96
C ILE A 11 -34.00 -0.81 -21.17
N ALA A 12 -33.09 0.10 -21.48
CA ALA A 12 -31.66 -0.15 -21.37
C ALA A 12 -31.32 -0.32 -19.89
N ILE A 13 -31.12 -1.57 -19.45
CA ILE A 13 -30.60 -1.86 -18.12
C ILE A 13 -29.13 -1.44 -18.11
N ALA A 14 -28.86 -0.24 -17.62
CA ALA A 14 -27.52 0.20 -17.29
C ALA A 14 -27.00 -0.68 -16.17
N ILE A 15 -26.02 -1.54 -16.48
CA ILE A 15 -25.29 -2.32 -15.48
C ILE A 15 -24.58 -1.30 -14.57
N PRO A 16 -24.84 -1.27 -13.25
CA PRO A 16 -24.02 -0.46 -12.36
C PRO A 16 -22.60 -1.04 -12.40
N ALA A 17 -21.67 -0.26 -12.95
CA ALA A 17 -20.25 -0.57 -12.88
C ALA A 17 -19.87 -0.72 -11.40
N PHE A 18 -19.42 -1.92 -11.01
CA PHE A 18 -18.90 -2.16 -9.68
C PHE A 18 -17.73 -1.19 -9.43
N ALA A 19 -17.96 -0.18 -8.60
CA ALA A 19 -16.91 0.68 -8.09
C ALA A 19 -15.92 -0.22 -7.33
N GLN A 20 -14.76 -0.45 -7.95
CA GLN A 20 -13.67 -1.19 -7.34
C GLN A 20 -13.32 -0.55 -6.00
N THR A 21 -13.29 -1.39 -4.97
CA THR A 21 -13.00 -1.07 -3.59
C THR A 21 -11.80 -0.13 -3.45
N THR A 22 -12.04 1.09 -2.97
CA THR A 22 -11.04 2.13 -2.65
C THR A 22 -10.28 1.86 -1.35
N ALA A 23 -10.27 0.63 -0.86
CA ALA A 23 -9.39 0.26 0.22
C ALA A 23 -8.02 -0.08 -0.41
N THR A 24 -6.95 0.62 -0.02
CA THR A 24 -5.57 0.10 -0.09
C THR A 24 -5.35 -0.72 1.19
N PRO A 25 -5.93 -1.93 1.35
CA PRO A 25 -6.04 -2.58 2.65
C PRO A 25 -4.66 -3.10 3.10
N ASN A 26 -3.72 -3.24 2.16
CA ASN A 26 -2.47 -3.98 2.36
C ASN A 26 -1.26 -3.08 2.70
N VAL A 27 -1.28 -1.79 2.39
CA VAL A 27 -0.08 -0.93 2.60
C VAL A 27 0.12 -0.62 4.09
N ARG A 28 -0.95 -0.28 4.82
CA ARG A 28 -0.85 -0.01 6.27
C ARG A 28 -0.33 -1.23 7.03
N GLN A 29 -0.89 -2.41 6.75
CA GLN A 29 -0.47 -3.64 7.42
C GLN A 29 0.99 -3.98 7.11
N ARG A 30 1.44 -3.74 5.87
CA ARG A 30 2.85 -3.92 5.51
C ARG A 30 3.77 -3.02 6.30
N GLN A 31 3.46 -1.72 6.44
CA GLN A 31 4.27 -0.80 7.26
C GLN A 31 4.35 -1.25 8.72
N ILE A 32 3.23 -1.72 9.30
CA ILE A 32 3.23 -2.28 10.67
C ILE A 32 4.18 -3.48 10.76
N ASN A 33 4.12 -4.39 9.80
CA ASN A 33 4.99 -5.56 9.77
C ASN A 33 6.46 -5.17 9.55
N GLN A 34 6.73 -4.13 8.74
CA GLN A 34 8.08 -3.61 8.50
C GLN A 34 8.65 -3.01 9.79
N GLN A 35 7.87 -2.19 10.50
CA GLN A 35 8.24 -1.62 11.79
C GLN A 35 8.50 -2.68 12.85
N LYS A 36 7.66 -3.73 12.92
CA LYS A 36 7.91 -4.88 13.80
C LYS A 36 9.25 -5.55 13.51
N ARG A 37 9.59 -5.77 12.24
CA ARG A 37 10.86 -6.40 11.84
C ARG A 37 12.08 -5.52 12.14
N ILE A 38 11.93 -4.19 12.03
CA ILE A 38 12.98 -3.24 12.42
C ILE A 38 13.18 -3.29 13.94
N ALA A 39 12.10 -3.23 14.72
CA ALA A 39 12.16 -3.33 16.18
C ALA A 39 12.78 -4.65 16.64
N GLU A 40 12.39 -5.77 16.04
CA GLU A 40 13.01 -7.08 16.29
C GLU A 40 14.50 -7.07 15.98
N GLY A 41 14.90 -6.50 14.84
CA GLY A 41 16.32 -6.42 14.45
C GLY A 41 17.15 -5.53 15.37
N VAL A 42 16.56 -4.46 15.93
CA VAL A 42 17.19 -3.63 16.96
C VAL A 42 17.32 -4.41 18.26
N GLN A 43 16.26 -5.11 18.68
CA GLN A 43 16.24 -5.88 19.92
C GLN A 43 17.22 -7.06 19.89
N SER A 44 17.35 -7.74 18.75
CA SER A 44 18.26 -8.87 18.56
C SER A 44 19.72 -8.46 18.31
N GLY A 45 19.98 -7.18 18.00
CA GLY A 45 21.29 -6.70 17.58
C GLY A 45 21.65 -7.02 16.13
N GLU A 46 20.70 -7.56 15.34
CA GLU A 46 20.84 -7.80 13.90
C GLU A 46 20.86 -6.49 13.07
N LEU A 47 20.45 -5.36 13.66
CA LEU A 47 20.47 -4.05 13.04
C LEU A 47 21.30 -3.07 13.87
N THR A 48 22.30 -2.46 13.24
CA THR A 48 23.05 -1.35 13.84
C THR A 48 22.20 -0.08 13.90
N SER A 49 22.51 0.85 14.82
CA SER A 49 21.78 2.13 14.92
C SER A 49 21.77 2.92 13.61
N ARG A 50 22.88 2.87 12.84
CA ARG A 50 22.97 3.51 11.52
C ARG A 50 22.08 2.82 10.50
N GLU A 51 21.92 1.51 10.54
CA GLU A 51 21.03 0.79 9.64
C GLU A 51 19.57 1.01 9.98
N THR A 52 19.23 0.99 11.26
CA THR A 52 17.91 1.36 11.77
C THR A 52 17.53 2.76 11.30
N ALA A 53 18.40 3.76 11.49
CA ALA A 53 18.14 5.12 11.01
C ALA A 53 17.89 5.18 9.49
N ASN A 54 18.65 4.43 8.70
CA ASN A 54 18.45 4.34 7.25
C ASN A 54 17.14 3.65 6.85
N LEU A 55 16.69 2.65 7.62
CA LEU A 55 15.42 1.96 7.39
C LEU A 55 14.24 2.87 7.78
N GLU A 56 14.33 3.57 8.91
CA GLU A 56 13.30 4.53 9.35
C GLU A 56 13.13 5.69 8.39
N MET A 57 14.23 6.24 7.84
CA MET A 57 14.14 7.27 6.80
C MET A 57 13.38 6.78 5.56
N ARG A 58 13.52 5.50 5.19
CA ARG A 58 12.80 4.91 4.05
C ARG A 58 11.32 4.75 4.38
N GLU A 59 10.98 4.24 5.57
CA GLU A 59 9.58 4.13 6.01
C GLU A 59 8.91 5.51 6.09
N ALA A 60 9.61 6.52 6.60
CA ALA A 60 9.12 7.90 6.62
C ALA A 60 8.86 8.44 5.20
N LYS A 61 9.74 8.16 4.23
CA LYS A 61 9.52 8.51 2.83
C LYS A 61 8.26 7.84 2.26
N ILE A 62 8.08 6.54 2.50
CA ILE A 62 6.88 5.82 2.01
C ILE A 62 5.60 6.38 2.66
N GLN A 63 5.67 6.78 3.94
CA GLN A 63 4.56 7.49 4.58
C GLN A 63 4.25 8.82 3.90
N ALA A 64 5.25 9.60 3.52
CA ALA A 64 5.06 10.84 2.78
C ALA A 64 4.46 10.59 1.39
N ASP A 65 4.99 9.61 0.65
CA ASP A 65 4.48 9.23 -0.68
C ASP A 65 3.02 8.76 -0.59
N LYS A 66 2.65 8.03 0.48
CA LYS A 66 1.26 7.63 0.75
C LYS A 66 0.34 8.81 1.08
N ARG A 67 0.84 9.82 1.79
CA ARG A 67 0.07 11.05 2.08
C ARG A 67 -0.15 11.85 0.80
N ALA A 68 0.89 11.97 -0.03
CA ALA A 68 0.80 12.63 -1.33
C ALA A 68 -0.22 11.95 -2.25
N ALA A 69 -0.18 10.62 -2.36
CA ALA A 69 -1.14 9.84 -3.16
C ALA A 69 -2.59 9.89 -2.63
N LYS A 70 -2.81 10.43 -1.42
CA LYS A 70 -4.15 10.63 -0.85
C LYS A 70 -4.60 12.08 -0.87
N SER A 71 -3.73 13.00 -1.30
CA SER A 71 -3.94 14.44 -1.16
C SER A 71 -5.05 14.97 -2.08
N ASP A 72 -5.24 14.34 -3.23
CA ASP A 72 -6.29 14.63 -4.22
C ASP A 72 -7.60 13.86 -3.94
N GLY A 73 -7.64 13.08 -2.85
CA GLY A 73 -8.79 12.28 -2.44
C GLY A 73 -8.94 10.93 -3.15
N VAL A 74 -8.13 10.63 -4.17
CA VAL A 74 -8.25 9.38 -4.95
C VAL A 74 -6.88 8.75 -5.19
N VAL A 75 -6.61 7.61 -4.55
CA VAL A 75 -5.41 6.82 -4.87
C VAL A 75 -5.64 6.06 -6.18
N THR A 76 -4.98 6.49 -7.25
CA THR A 76 -5.02 5.85 -8.57
C THR A 76 -4.36 4.46 -8.55
N ALA A 77 -4.64 3.65 -9.57
CA ALA A 77 -4.00 2.33 -9.73
C ALA A 77 -2.47 2.44 -9.89
N ALA A 78 -2.00 3.47 -10.60
CA ALA A 78 -0.57 3.72 -10.81
C ALA A 78 0.14 4.08 -9.49
N GLU A 79 -0.46 4.96 -8.68
CA GLU A 79 0.07 5.33 -7.36
C GLU A 79 0.07 4.14 -6.40
N ARG A 80 -1.00 3.35 -6.43
CA ARG A 80 -1.07 2.10 -5.66
C ARG A 80 0.07 1.15 -6.06
N ALA A 81 0.30 0.96 -7.35
CA ALA A 81 1.40 0.12 -7.85
C ALA A 81 2.78 0.65 -7.42
N LYS A 82 2.98 1.98 -7.48
CA LYS A 82 4.20 2.64 -7.00
C LYS A 82 4.43 2.40 -5.51
N LEU A 83 3.43 2.63 -4.66
CA LEU A 83 3.50 2.38 -3.21
C LEU A 83 3.81 0.91 -2.91
N HIS A 84 3.18 -0.03 -3.63
CA HIS A 84 3.50 -1.45 -3.48
C HIS A 84 4.95 -1.79 -3.87
N ALA A 85 5.46 -1.20 -4.95
CA ALA A 85 6.85 -1.39 -5.34
C ALA A 85 7.82 -0.83 -4.29
N GLU A 86 7.50 0.31 -3.69
CA GLU A 86 8.26 0.92 -2.60
C GLU A 86 8.29 0.04 -1.35
N GLU A 87 7.13 -0.43 -0.87
CA GLU A 87 7.02 -1.38 0.26
C GLU A 87 7.82 -2.67 -0.01
N ASN A 88 7.79 -3.20 -1.24
CA ASN A 88 8.56 -4.38 -1.60
C ASN A 88 10.08 -4.13 -1.62
N ARG A 89 10.51 -2.92 -1.98
CA ARG A 89 11.93 -2.52 -1.89
C ARG A 89 12.36 -2.36 -0.43
N ALA A 90 11.53 -1.72 0.40
CA ALA A 90 11.80 -1.54 1.82
C ALA A 90 11.89 -2.89 2.53
N SER A 91 10.93 -3.80 2.30
CA SER A 91 10.93 -5.13 2.89
C SER A 91 12.21 -5.94 2.58
N ARG A 92 12.66 -5.89 1.32
CA ARG A 92 13.93 -6.49 0.87
C ARG A 92 15.13 -5.86 1.56
N LYS A 93 15.13 -4.53 1.73
CA LYS A 93 16.22 -3.84 2.45
C LYS A 93 16.27 -4.21 3.92
N ILE A 94 15.12 -4.29 4.61
CA ILE A 94 15.07 -4.78 5.99
C ILE A 94 15.64 -6.21 6.06
N TYR A 95 15.24 -7.10 5.14
CA TYR A 95 15.77 -8.47 5.12
C TYR A 95 17.27 -8.49 4.93
N GLN A 96 17.78 -7.80 3.91
CA GLN A 96 19.21 -7.70 3.64
C GLN A 96 19.97 -7.18 4.85
N LYS A 97 19.45 -6.13 5.52
CA LYS A 97 20.11 -5.53 6.68
C LYS A 97 20.14 -6.44 7.89
N LYS A 98 19.05 -7.15 8.18
CA LYS A 98 19.04 -8.14 9.27
C LYS A 98 20.02 -9.31 9.06
N HIS A 99 20.45 -9.59 7.82
CA HIS A 99 21.28 -10.75 7.47
C HIS A 99 22.67 -10.37 6.93
N ASN A 100 23.10 -9.11 7.03
CA ASN A 100 24.32 -8.65 6.37
C ASN A 100 25.61 -8.85 7.19
N GLU A 101 25.60 -9.78 8.13
CA GLU A 101 26.70 -10.13 9.05
C GLU A 101 27.19 -8.97 9.95
N ARG A 102 26.59 -7.77 9.84
CA ARG A 102 26.91 -6.63 10.70
C ARG A 102 26.00 -6.68 11.92
N THR A 103 26.56 -7.07 13.06
CA THR A 103 25.88 -6.93 14.34
C THR A 103 26.13 -5.54 14.92
N SER A 104 25.18 -5.03 15.72
CA SER A 104 25.41 -3.84 16.54
C SER A 104 26.59 -4.13 17.49
N GLN A 105 27.67 -3.35 17.38
CA GLN A 105 28.73 -3.30 18.40
C GLN A 105 28.31 -2.39 19.55
#